data_AF-W0SFT3-F1
#
_entry.id   AF-W0SFT3-F1
#
_cell.length_a   1.000
_cell.length_b   1.000
_cell.length_c   1.000
_cell.angle_alpha   90.00
_cell.angle_beta   90.00
_cell.angle_gamma   90.00
#
_symmetry.space_group_name_H-M   'P 1'
#
loop_
_entity.id
_entity.type
_entity.pdbx_description
1 polymer ?
#
loop_
_entity_poly.entity_id
_entity_poly.type
_entity_poly.pdbx_seq_one_letter_code
_entity_poly.pdbx_strand_id
1 'polypeptide(L)' 'MFDSPVAPCPVCGEMVLLDETQRECAREHGCHPDTPCPLQKYFTGIDFSVAQSKEKLRDKGY' A
#
# COMPACT_ATOMS: atom_id res chain seq x y z
N MET A 1 -19.03 -4.12 -9.50
CA MET A 1 -18.61 -3.75 -8.13
C MET A 1 -17.24 -4.37 -7.95
N PHE A 2 -16.19 -3.56 -7.81
CA PHE A 2 -14.87 -4.06 -7.43
C PHE A 2 -14.78 -3.86 -5.93
N ASP A 3 -14.87 -4.94 -5.17
CA ASP A 3 -14.57 -4.88 -3.75
C ASP A 3 -13.05 -4.74 -3.62
N SER A 4 -12.61 -3.78 -2.83
CA SER A 4 -11.19 -3.61 -2.53
C SER A 4 -10.66 -4.92 -1.95
N PRO A 5 -9.48 -5.42 -2.39
CA PRO A 5 -8.90 -6.61 -1.83
C PRO A 5 -8.65 -6.40 -0.33
N VAL A 6 -9.21 -7.28 0.49
CA VAL A 6 -9.04 -7.29 1.95
C VAL A 6 -8.47 -8.63 2.40
N ALA A 7 -7.63 -8.61 3.43
CA ALA A 7 -7.10 -9.83 4.04
C ALA A 7 -7.02 -9.70 5.56
N PRO A 8 -7.13 -10.82 6.31
CA PRO A 8 -6.94 -10.80 7.75
C PRO A 8 -5.46 -10.57 8.08
N CYS A 9 -5.18 -9.57 8.91
CA CYS A 9 -3.84 -9.30 9.41
C CYS A 9 -3.55 -10.19 10.62
N PRO A 10 -2.51 -11.05 10.58
CA PRO A 10 -2.18 -11.92 11.72
C PRO A 10 -1.55 -11.16 12.91
N VAL A 11 -1.27 -9.86 12.77
CA VAL A 11 -0.66 -9.02 13.82
C VAL A 11 -1.74 -8.35 14.68
N CYS A 12 -2.68 -7.62 14.07
CA CYS A 12 -3.77 -6.97 14.79
C CYS A 12 -5.05 -7.81 14.88
N GLY A 13 -5.18 -8.87 14.07
CA GLY A 13 -6.38 -9.71 14.02
C GLY A 13 -7.55 -9.09 13.25
N GLU A 14 -7.37 -7.93 12.64
CA GLU A 14 -8.41 -7.22 11.88
C GLU A 14 -8.29 -7.43 10.37
N MET A 15 -9.36 -7.13 9.63
CA MET A 15 -9.35 -7.10 8.18
C MET A 15 -8.68 -5.80 7.71
N VAL A 16 -7.60 -5.93 6.94
CA VAL A 16 -6.86 -4.79 6.38
C VAL A 16 -7.11 -4.68 4.88
N LEU A 17 -7.05 -3.46 4.33
CA LEU A 17 -7.15 -3.26 2.90
C LEU A 17 -5.76 -3.53 2.29
N LEU A 18 -5.73 -4.26 1.18
CA LEU A 18 -4.50 -4.53 0.43
C LEU A 18 -4.31 -3.53 -0.72
N ASP A 19 -5.34 -2.73 -1.01
CA ASP A 19 -5.31 -1.69 -2.05
C ASP A 19 -4.61 -0.40 -1.58
N GLU A 20 -4.46 -0.23 -0.26
CA GLU A 20 -3.69 0.85 0.35
C GLU A 20 -2.18 0.54 0.36
N THR A 21 -1.36 1.53 0.71
CA THR A 21 0.07 1.30 0.90
C THR A 21 0.33 0.63 2.26
N GLN A 22 1.45 -0.10 2.39
CA GLN A 22 1.87 -0.64 3.68
C GLN A 22 2.00 0.46 4.76
N ARG A 23 2.39 1.68 4.38
CA ARG A 23 2.51 2.82 5.30
C ARG A 23 1.15 3.33 5.74
N GLU A 24 0.19 3.32 4.81
CA GLU A 24 -1.27 3.39 4.97
C GLU A 24 -1.71 2.62 6.21
N CYS A 25 -1.69 1.31 6.01
CA CYS A 25 -2.12 0.30 6.96
C CYS A 25 -1.36 0.37 8.29
N ALA A 26 -0.03 0.59 8.24
CA ALA A 26 0.78 0.70 9.44
C ALA A 26 0.40 1.90 10.32
N ARG A 27 0.01 3.03 9.71
CA ARG A 27 -0.48 4.21 10.43
C ARG A 27 -1.87 3.96 11.01
N GLU A 28 -2.76 3.32 10.25
CA GLU A 28 -4.13 3.05 10.69
C GLU A 28 -4.18 2.03 11.85
N HIS A 29 -3.41 0.95 11.75
CA HIS A 29 -3.41 -0.13 12.73
C HIS A 29 -2.28 -0.05 13.76
N GLY A 30 -1.46 1.01 13.74
CA GLY A 30 -0.37 1.21 14.72
C GLY A 30 0.72 0.13 14.66
N CYS A 31 1.03 -0.38 13.47
CA CYS A 31 2.04 -1.41 13.30
C CYS A 31 3.43 -0.90 13.73
N HIS A 32 4.19 -1.72 14.45
CA HIS A 32 5.51 -1.34 14.95
C HIS A 32 6.52 -1.23 13.79
N PRO A 33 7.30 -0.15 13.70
CA PRO A 33 8.20 0.11 12.56
C PRO A 33 9.31 -0.95 12.41
N ASP A 34 9.73 -1.56 13.52
CA ASP A 34 10.76 -2.62 13.55
C ASP A 34 10.22 -4.04 13.25
N THR A 35 8.91 -4.20 13.07
CA THR A 35 8.33 -5.52 12.79
C THR A 35 8.07 -5.70 11.29
N PRO A 36 8.66 -6.71 10.63
CA PRO A 36 8.38 -6.96 9.23
C PRO A 36 6.91 -7.34 9.05
N CYS A 37 6.19 -6.60 8.20
CA CYS A 37 4.78 -6.87 7.95
C CYS A 37 4.62 -8.16 7.14
N PRO A 38 3.87 -9.16 7.63
CA PRO A 38 3.67 -10.42 6.90
C PRO A 38 2.87 -10.22 5.60
N LEU A 39 2.14 -9.11 5.49
CA LEU A 39 1.36 -8.74 4.31
C LEU A 39 2.10 -7.77 3.37
N GLN A 40 3.36 -7.40 3.65
CA GLN A 40 4.12 -6.41 2.88
C GLN A 40 4.08 -6.64 1.37
N LYS A 41 4.14 -7.89 0.92
CA LYS A 41 4.15 -8.27 -0.51
C LYS A 41 2.78 -8.20 -1.20
N TYR A 42 1.70 -8.06 -0.43
CA TYR A 42 0.34 -8.04 -0.95
C TYR A 42 -0.23 -6.63 -1.06
N PHE A 43 0.39 -5.63 -0.43
CA PHE A 43 -0.01 -4.24 -0.61
C PHE A 43 0.29 -3.80 -2.05
N THR A 44 -0.75 -3.44 -2.79
CA THR A 44 -0.68 -2.96 -4.18
C THR A 44 -0.90 -1.46 -4.30
N GLY A 45 -1.09 -0.75 -3.18
CA GLY A 45 -1.28 0.69 -3.18
C GLY A 45 -0.14 1.44 -3.84
N ILE A 46 -0.50 2.37 -4.73
CA ILE A 46 0.45 3.28 -5.36
C ILE A 46 0.70 4.44 -4.39
N ASP A 47 1.91 4.54 -3.87
CA ASP A 47 2.32 5.71 -3.10
C ASP A 47 2.57 6.88 -4.06
N PHE A 48 1.59 7.78 -4.18
CA PHE A 48 1.72 9.01 -4.97
C PHE A 48 2.63 10.06 -4.31
N SER A 49 3.11 9.81 -3.08
CA SER A 49 4.04 10.69 -2.36
C SER A 49 5.51 10.42 -2.72
N VAL A 50 5.82 9.26 -3.32
CA VAL A 50 7.09 9.04 -4.01
C VAL A 50 7.09 9.94 -5.23
N ALA A 51 7.84 11.05 -5.13
CA ALA A 51 8.04 11.98 -6.23
C ALA A 51 8.39 11.18 -7.50
N GLN A 52 7.43 11.04 -8.41
CA GLN A 52 7.69 10.50 -9.73
C GLN A 52 8.68 11.45 -10.38
N SER A 53 9.94 11.05 -10.47
CA SER A 53 10.95 11.73 -11.26
C SER A 53 10.32 12.03 -12.62
N LYS A 54 10.07 13.31 -12.92
CA LYS A 54 9.30 13.80 -14.07
C LYS A 54 9.96 13.51 -15.43
N GLU A 55 10.79 12.49 -15.55
CA GLU A 55 11.64 12.27 -16.71
C GLU A 55 11.02 11.36 -17.79
N LYS A 56 9.81 10.84 -17.60
CA LYS A 56 9.20 9.92 -18.59
C LYS A 56 7.74 10.19 -19.01
N LEU A 57 7.26 11.43 -18.88
CA LEU A 57 5.96 11.84 -19.44
C LEU A 57 6.06 12.90 -20.55
N ARG A 58 7.15 12.86 -21.32
CA ARG A 58 7.35 13.67 -22.53
C ARG A 58 7.88 12.81 -23.68
N ASP A 59 7.20 11.71 -23.98
CA ASP A 59 7.35 11.05 -25.28
C ASP A 59 6.06 10.35 -25.69
N LYS A 60 5.09 11.15 -26.12
CA LYS A 60 4.03 10.78 -27.06
C LYS A 60 3.32 12.06 -27.46
N GLY A 61 3.94 12.74 -28.41
CA GLY A 61 3.24 13.73 -29.24
C GLY A 61 2.16 12.99 -30.03
N TYR A 62 0.92 13.42 -29.80
CA TYR A 62 -0.18 13.27 -30.76
C TYR A 62 -0.40 14.62 -31.40
#